data_AF-A0A7C3QI28-F1
#
_entry.id   AF-A0A7C3QI28-F1
#
_cell.length_a   1.000
_cell.length_b   1.000
_cell.length_c   1.000
_cell.angle_alpha   90.00
_cell.angle_beta   90.00
_cell.angle_gamma   90.00
#
_symmetry.space_group_name_H-M   'P 1'
#
loop_
_entity.id
_entity.type
_entity.pdbx_description
1 polymer ?
#
loop_
_entity_poly.entity_id
_entity_poly.type
_entity_poly.pdbx_seq_one_letter_code
_entity_poly.pdbx_strand_id
1 'polypeptide(L)'
;MARKKDDACKEAKALIGRLDAWLKKNRPDFYGCLQPGASEKQLDTLEARIGFDLPAMFRELYRWRNGQDAGGEPFQNNRHWMDLDDIERTWAELTGMQEGGEWEEQQWWGVGWVPFLHNGAGDHICVDLQGSFTGDVGQVIEFWHDDDTRHILAPSLTAWLENFLDGLEAGCWKLDKDGNFAEADDAPALPIITGSAKTPPLESMKKPKPRKKPEFRHHADAEAIANSPESANLEVLDLDWKEIGPPGAEALA
;
A
#
# COMPACT_ATOMS: atom_id res chain seq x y z
N MET A 1 -8.30 0.06 -28.47
CA MET A 1 -7.68 -0.18 -27.15
C MET A 1 -6.26 0.36 -27.10
N ALA A 2 -5.36 0.02 -28.03
CA ALA A 2 -3.95 0.51 -28.04
C ALA A 2 -3.81 2.04 -27.89
N ARG A 3 -4.49 2.83 -28.72
CA ARG A 3 -4.44 4.31 -28.66
C ARG A 3 -4.84 4.90 -27.30
N LYS A 4 -5.84 4.34 -26.62
CA LYS A 4 -6.26 4.78 -25.28
C LYS A 4 -5.20 4.46 -24.22
N LYS A 5 -4.53 3.31 -24.34
CA LYS A 5 -3.42 2.91 -23.45
C LYS A 5 -2.21 3.81 -23.66
N ASP A 6 -1.88 4.14 -24.91
CA ASP A 6 -0.78 5.04 -25.25
C ASP A 6 -0.99 6.45 -24.70
N ASP A 7 -2.23 6.97 -24.77
CA ASP A 7 -2.56 8.29 -24.25
C ASP A 7 -2.51 8.32 -22.71
N ALA A 8 -3.00 7.27 -22.03
CA ALA A 8 -2.87 7.14 -20.58
C ALA A 8 -1.41 7.05 -20.11
N CYS A 9 -0.54 6.33 -20.84
CA CYS A 9 0.89 6.28 -20.53
C CYS A 9 1.58 7.63 -20.72
N LYS A 10 1.19 8.44 -21.72
CA LYS A 10 1.75 9.78 -21.91
C LYS A 10 1.35 10.73 -20.78
N GLU A 11 0.08 10.71 -20.39
CA GLU A 11 -0.45 11.49 -19.27
C GLU A 11 0.27 11.11 -17.98
N ALA A 12 0.42 9.82 -17.70
CA ALA A 12 1.14 9.34 -16.53
C ALA A 12 2.58 9.86 -16.47
N LYS A 13 3.32 9.77 -17.58
CA LYS A 13 4.69 10.30 -17.68
C LYS A 13 4.76 11.81 -17.48
N ALA A 14 3.77 12.57 -17.93
CA ALA A 14 3.72 14.02 -17.74
C ALA A 14 3.54 14.37 -16.25
N LEU A 15 2.63 13.69 -15.54
CA LEU A 15 2.43 13.89 -14.10
C LEU A 15 3.64 13.45 -13.28
N ILE A 16 4.26 12.33 -13.62
CA ILE A 16 5.50 11.87 -12.98
C ILE A 16 6.63 12.89 -13.18
N GLY A 17 6.74 13.49 -14.38
CA GLY A 17 7.71 14.56 -14.63
C GLY A 17 7.50 15.79 -13.74
N ARG A 18 6.25 16.18 -13.48
CA ARG A 18 5.90 17.25 -12.53
C ARG A 18 6.31 16.87 -11.11
N LEU A 19 5.95 15.66 -10.66
CA LEU A 19 6.30 15.16 -9.33
C LEU A 19 7.81 15.09 -9.11
N ASP A 20 8.56 14.57 -10.08
CA ASP A 20 10.01 14.46 -10.04
C ASP A 20 10.67 15.84 -9.88
N ALA A 21 10.25 16.82 -10.69
CA ALA A 21 10.77 18.18 -10.61
C ALA A 21 10.42 18.85 -9.29
N TRP A 22 9.20 18.66 -8.80
CA TRP A 22 8.73 19.27 -7.56
C TRP A 22 9.46 18.69 -6.34
N LEU A 23 9.57 17.36 -6.23
CA LEU A 23 10.24 16.71 -5.09
C LEU A 23 11.75 17.05 -5.04
N LYS A 24 12.45 17.01 -6.19
CA LYS A 24 13.87 17.42 -6.24
C LYS A 24 14.10 18.82 -5.70
N LYS A 25 13.19 19.73 -6.01
CA LYS A 25 13.30 21.15 -5.65
C LYS A 25 12.90 21.40 -4.20
N ASN A 26 11.80 20.81 -3.75
CA ASN A 26 11.13 21.21 -2.51
C ASN A 26 11.32 20.21 -1.36
N ARG A 27 11.64 18.95 -1.65
CA ARG A 27 11.90 17.91 -0.64
C ARG A 27 13.11 17.04 -1.04
N PRO A 28 14.32 17.63 -1.14
CA PRO A 28 15.51 16.90 -1.60
C PRO A 28 15.90 15.73 -0.69
N ASP A 29 15.67 15.83 0.61
CA ASP A 29 15.95 14.75 1.57
C ASP A 29 15.01 13.57 1.35
N PHE A 30 13.70 13.82 1.26
CA PHE A 30 12.71 12.80 0.85
C PHE A 30 13.05 12.18 -0.51
N TYR A 31 13.43 13.00 -1.50
CA TYR A 31 13.81 12.53 -2.82
C TYR A 31 15.03 11.58 -2.77
N GLY A 32 15.95 11.80 -1.83
CA GLY A 32 17.10 10.93 -1.57
C GLY A 32 16.73 9.54 -1.05
N CYS A 33 15.56 9.41 -0.40
CA CYS A 33 15.03 8.14 0.11
C CYS A 33 14.20 7.36 -0.93
N LEU A 34 14.02 7.89 -2.14
CA LEU A 34 13.25 7.20 -3.17
C LEU A 34 14.07 6.10 -3.83
N GLN A 35 13.55 4.88 -3.78
CA GLN A 35 14.23 3.72 -4.33
C GLN A 35 14.29 3.78 -5.87
N PRO A 36 15.29 3.12 -6.50
CA PRO A 36 15.32 2.98 -7.96
C PRO A 36 14.01 2.39 -8.50
N GLY A 37 13.64 2.77 -9.73
CA GLY A 37 12.44 2.27 -10.38
C GLY A 37 12.41 0.75 -10.52
N ALA A 38 11.21 0.18 -10.38
CA ALA A 38 10.95 -1.24 -10.55
C ALA A 38 11.08 -1.66 -12.03
N SER A 39 11.57 -2.88 -12.24
CA SER A 39 11.62 -3.51 -13.56
C SER A 39 10.24 -3.99 -14.03
N GLU A 40 10.05 -4.15 -15.34
CA GLU A 40 8.82 -4.77 -15.88
C GLU A 40 8.54 -6.12 -15.26
N LYS A 41 9.57 -6.93 -15.05
CA LYS A 41 9.43 -8.27 -14.46
C LYS A 41 8.85 -8.21 -13.05
N GLN A 42 9.26 -7.24 -12.22
CA GLN A 42 8.71 -7.07 -10.88
C GLN A 42 7.23 -6.65 -10.93
N LEU A 43 6.89 -5.71 -11.81
CA LEU A 43 5.51 -5.27 -12.02
C LEU A 43 4.62 -6.40 -12.57
N ASP A 44 5.10 -7.17 -13.54
CA ASP A 44 4.40 -8.34 -14.08
C ASP A 44 4.20 -9.42 -13.01
N THR A 45 5.17 -9.59 -12.11
CA THR A 45 5.07 -10.55 -11.01
C THR A 45 4.00 -10.12 -10.01
N LEU A 46 3.97 -8.83 -9.65
CA LEU A 46 2.93 -8.29 -8.77
C LEU A 46 1.53 -8.39 -9.41
N GLU A 47 1.41 -7.99 -10.67
CA GLU A 47 0.16 -8.09 -11.45
C GLU A 47 -0.36 -9.54 -11.51
N ALA A 48 0.53 -10.50 -11.80
CA ALA A 48 0.18 -11.92 -11.83
C ALA A 48 -0.19 -12.48 -10.46
N ARG A 49 0.45 -12.00 -9.38
CA ARG A 49 0.12 -12.40 -8.00
C ARG A 49 -1.28 -11.93 -7.61
N ILE A 50 -1.58 -10.66 -7.89
CA ILE A 50 -2.86 -10.01 -7.54
C ILE A 50 -3.99 -10.54 -8.43
N GLY A 51 -3.69 -10.91 -9.68
CA GLY A 51 -4.63 -11.50 -10.61
C GLY A 51 -5.51 -10.48 -11.36
N PHE A 52 -5.16 -9.19 -11.31
CA PHE A 52 -5.84 -8.10 -12.00
C PHE A 52 -4.83 -7.17 -12.66
N ASP A 53 -5.20 -6.58 -13.80
CA ASP A 53 -4.34 -5.67 -14.57
C ASP A 53 -4.00 -4.41 -13.76
N LEU A 54 -2.71 -4.06 -13.68
CA LEU A 54 -2.27 -2.82 -13.04
C LEU A 54 -2.56 -1.61 -13.95
N PRO A 55 -3.10 -0.49 -13.43
CA PRO A 55 -3.36 0.71 -14.21
C PRO A 55 -2.08 1.30 -14.79
N ALA A 56 -2.17 1.95 -15.96
CA ALA A 56 -1.02 2.56 -16.63
C ALA A 56 -0.26 3.52 -15.69
N MET A 57 -0.98 4.34 -14.92
CA MET A 57 -0.37 5.24 -13.94
C MET A 57 0.43 4.49 -12.87
N PHE A 58 -0.09 3.38 -12.33
CA PHE A 58 0.62 2.59 -11.32
C PHE A 58 1.95 2.06 -11.88
N ARG A 59 1.91 1.46 -13.06
CA ARG A 59 3.12 0.92 -13.70
C ARG A 59 4.14 2.01 -14.00
N GLU A 60 3.73 3.15 -14.55
CA GLU A 60 4.67 4.26 -14.81
C GLU A 60 5.24 4.86 -13.52
N LEU A 61 4.42 4.99 -12.47
CA LEU A 61 4.85 5.54 -11.18
C LEU A 61 5.95 4.66 -10.56
N TYR A 62 5.74 3.34 -10.55
CA TYR A 62 6.71 2.38 -10.00
C TYR A 62 7.91 2.14 -10.91
N ARG A 63 7.77 2.26 -12.24
CA ARG A 63 8.93 2.31 -13.17
C ARG A 63 9.85 3.48 -12.90
N TRP A 64 9.31 4.59 -12.40
CA TRP A 64 10.10 5.75 -12.03
C TRP A 64 10.77 5.56 -10.67
N ARG A 65 10.01 5.22 -9.63
CA ARG A 65 10.51 4.99 -8.26
C ARG A 65 9.74 3.87 -7.56
N ASN A 66 10.46 2.93 -6.95
CA ASN A 66 9.86 1.79 -6.25
C ASN A 66 9.59 2.14 -4.76
N GLY A 67 8.72 3.11 -4.51
CA GLY A 67 8.45 3.56 -3.14
C GLY A 67 9.63 4.28 -2.49
N GLN A 68 9.60 4.34 -1.16
CA GLN A 68 10.60 5.02 -0.34
C GLN A 68 11.20 4.10 0.74
N ASP A 69 12.35 4.50 1.27
CA ASP A 69 12.93 3.84 2.45
C ASP A 69 12.06 4.01 3.70
N ALA A 70 11.97 2.95 4.52
CA ALA A 70 11.10 2.87 5.69
C ALA A 70 11.36 3.92 6.80
N GLY A 71 12.56 4.54 6.82
CA GLY A 71 12.95 5.55 7.80
C GLY A 71 12.86 7.00 7.32
N GLY A 72 12.41 7.23 6.09
CA GLY A 72 12.34 8.57 5.50
C GLY A 72 11.15 9.41 6.00
N GLU A 73 11.08 10.68 5.58
CA GLU A 73 9.88 11.49 5.81
C GLU A 73 8.65 10.88 5.11
N PRO A 74 7.41 11.09 5.59
CA PRO A 74 6.23 10.56 4.94
C PRO A 74 5.99 11.22 3.56
N PHE A 75 5.41 10.46 2.62
CA PHE A 75 5.07 10.96 1.29
C PHE A 75 3.85 11.88 1.31
N GLN A 76 2.80 11.48 2.04
CA GLN A 76 1.53 12.19 2.13
C GLN A 76 0.90 11.97 3.51
N ASN A 77 0.58 13.05 4.23
CA ASN A 77 0.22 13.03 5.65
C ASN A 77 1.27 12.27 6.48
N ASN A 78 0.84 11.27 7.24
CA ASN A 78 1.69 10.34 7.99
C ASN A 78 1.96 9.04 7.21
N ARG A 79 1.66 9.02 5.90
CA ARG A 79 1.73 7.81 5.09
C ARG A 79 3.01 7.74 4.27
N HIS A 80 3.63 6.57 4.32
CA HIS A 80 4.82 6.24 3.55
C HIS A 80 4.45 5.52 2.26
N TRP A 81 5.23 5.77 1.22
CA TRP A 81 5.07 5.15 -0.09
C TRP A 81 5.72 3.76 -0.13
N MET A 82 4.88 2.74 -0.23
CA MET A 82 5.27 1.33 -0.22
C MET A 82 6.07 0.96 -1.47
N ASP A 83 7.15 0.20 -1.29
CA ASP A 83 7.80 -0.52 -2.38
C ASP A 83 6.99 -1.77 -2.78
N LEU A 84 7.29 -2.37 -3.95
CA LEU A 84 6.51 -3.52 -4.43
C LEU A 84 6.54 -4.74 -3.49
N ASP A 85 7.60 -4.94 -2.71
CA ASP A 85 7.73 -6.09 -1.80
C ASP A 85 6.84 -5.90 -0.56
N ASP A 86 6.77 -4.67 -0.05
CA ASP A 86 5.83 -4.25 0.99
C ASP A 86 4.38 -4.40 0.51
N ILE A 87 4.09 -4.01 -0.73
CA ILE A 87 2.76 -4.17 -1.33
C ILE A 87 2.37 -5.64 -1.40
N GLU A 88 3.22 -6.51 -1.95
CA GLU A 88 2.93 -7.95 -2.06
C GLU A 88 2.68 -8.55 -0.67
N ARG A 89 3.55 -8.25 0.30
CA ARG A 89 3.46 -8.79 1.65
C ARG A 89 2.17 -8.37 2.35
N THR A 90 1.85 -7.07 2.34
CA THR A 90 0.62 -6.56 2.94
C THR A 90 -0.62 -7.11 2.22
N TRP A 91 -0.61 -7.14 0.89
CA TRP A 91 -1.72 -7.70 0.12
C TRP A 91 -1.95 -9.19 0.44
N ALA A 92 -0.89 -9.98 0.53
CA ALA A 92 -0.98 -11.40 0.85
C ALA A 92 -1.48 -11.64 2.27
N GLU A 93 -1.06 -10.83 3.25
CA GLU A 93 -1.56 -10.89 4.63
C GLU A 93 -3.06 -10.60 4.67
N LEU A 94 -3.51 -9.46 4.14
CA LEU A 94 -4.91 -9.06 4.18
C LEU A 94 -5.82 -10.01 3.40
N THR A 95 -5.35 -10.50 2.25
CA THR A 95 -6.07 -11.51 1.47
C THR A 95 -6.16 -12.84 2.23
N GLY A 96 -5.08 -13.28 2.86
CA GLY A 96 -5.07 -14.47 3.70
C GLY A 96 -6.03 -14.37 4.89
N MET A 97 -6.12 -13.21 5.54
CA MET A 97 -7.09 -12.96 6.62
C MET A 97 -8.54 -13.03 6.11
N GLN A 98 -8.82 -12.46 4.93
CA GLN A 98 -10.13 -12.49 4.29
C GLN A 98 -10.55 -13.92 3.90
N GLU A 99 -9.63 -14.71 3.33
CA GLU A 99 -9.86 -16.11 2.93
C GLU A 99 -9.94 -17.06 4.14
N GLY A 100 -9.16 -16.78 5.19
CA GLY A 100 -9.18 -17.51 6.45
C GLY A 100 -10.45 -17.27 7.28
N GLY A 101 -11.30 -16.33 6.87
CA GLY A 101 -12.51 -15.97 7.59
C GLY A 101 -12.23 -15.31 8.93
N GLU A 102 -11.07 -14.64 9.07
CA GLU A 102 -10.75 -13.89 10.29
C GLU A 102 -11.70 -12.71 10.50
N TRP A 103 -12.33 -12.27 9.43
CA TRP A 103 -13.25 -11.15 9.41
C TRP A 103 -14.67 -11.69 9.34
N GLU A 104 -15.55 -11.17 10.20
CA GLU A 104 -16.95 -11.63 10.27
C GLU A 104 -17.68 -11.38 8.94
N GLU A 105 -17.15 -10.49 8.10
CA GLU A 105 -17.72 -10.13 6.80
C GLU A 105 -16.78 -10.40 5.65
N GLN A 106 -17.37 -10.91 4.57
CA GLN A 106 -16.67 -11.32 3.36
C GLN A 106 -16.11 -10.15 2.53
N GLN A 107 -16.39 -8.91 2.92
CA GLN A 107 -16.12 -7.71 2.11
C GLN A 107 -15.19 -6.70 2.79
N TRP A 108 -14.63 -7.02 3.95
CA TRP A 108 -13.76 -6.05 4.64
C TRP A 108 -12.49 -5.76 3.83
N TRP A 109 -12.07 -6.69 2.94
CA TRP A 109 -10.96 -6.53 2.01
C TRP A 109 -11.35 -7.06 0.64
N GLY A 110 -11.06 -6.27 -0.39
CA GLY A 110 -11.12 -6.70 -1.78
C GLY A 110 -9.78 -7.26 -2.22
N VAL A 111 -9.77 -8.48 -2.75
CA VAL A 111 -8.57 -9.09 -3.34
C VAL A 111 -8.01 -8.29 -4.51
N GLY A 112 -8.82 -7.45 -5.16
CA GLY A 112 -8.38 -6.49 -6.18
C GLY A 112 -7.88 -5.15 -5.64
N TRP A 113 -7.73 -4.97 -4.32
CA TRP A 113 -7.25 -3.71 -3.74
C TRP A 113 -5.75 -3.76 -3.50
N VAL A 114 -5.00 -2.86 -4.14
CA VAL A 114 -3.54 -2.81 -4.05
C VAL A 114 -3.13 -1.68 -3.12
N PRO A 115 -2.65 -1.95 -1.89
CA PRO A 115 -2.17 -0.89 -1.02
C PRO A 115 -0.93 -0.25 -1.65
N PHE A 116 -0.79 1.07 -1.57
CA PHE A 116 0.43 1.74 -2.06
C PHE A 116 0.97 2.81 -1.11
N LEU A 117 0.15 3.25 -0.13
CA LEU A 117 0.60 4.05 1.00
C LEU A 117 0.19 3.38 2.31
N HIS A 118 1.05 3.40 3.33
CA HIS A 118 0.73 2.90 4.68
C HIS A 118 1.06 3.94 5.76
N ASN A 119 0.35 3.93 6.89
CA ASN A 119 0.72 4.74 8.07
C ASN A 119 1.56 3.97 9.11
N GLY A 120 1.93 2.71 8.83
CA GLY A 120 2.67 1.85 9.77
C GLY A 120 1.83 1.30 10.92
N ALA A 121 0.52 1.56 10.93
CA ALA A 121 -0.43 1.13 11.97
C ALA A 121 -1.61 0.32 11.40
N GLY A 122 -1.50 -0.17 10.18
CA GLY A 122 -2.50 -1.01 9.51
C GLY A 122 -3.47 -0.28 8.59
N ASP A 123 -3.38 1.05 8.48
CA ASP A 123 -4.22 1.81 7.54
C ASP A 123 -3.49 2.06 6.24
N HIS A 124 -4.24 1.95 5.14
CA HIS A 124 -3.70 1.99 3.80
C HIS A 124 -4.48 2.95 2.89
N ILE A 125 -3.81 3.48 1.89
CA ILE A 125 -4.47 3.97 0.68
C ILE A 125 -4.24 2.91 -0.39
N CYS A 126 -5.33 2.49 -1.02
CA CYS A 126 -5.34 1.39 -1.99
C CYS A 126 -5.82 1.87 -3.36
N VAL A 127 -5.30 1.23 -4.41
CA VAL A 127 -5.86 1.28 -5.76
C VAL A 127 -6.79 0.08 -5.92
N ASP A 128 -8.06 0.33 -6.22
CA ASP A 128 -9.06 -0.70 -6.44
C ASP A 128 -9.14 -1.06 -7.94
N LEU A 129 -8.63 -2.25 -8.27
CA LEU A 129 -8.52 -2.76 -9.64
C LEU A 129 -9.82 -3.32 -10.21
N GLN A 130 -10.89 -3.32 -9.43
CA GLN A 130 -12.18 -3.88 -9.84
C GLN A 130 -13.27 -2.82 -9.95
N GLY A 131 -13.00 -1.61 -9.48
CA GLY A 131 -14.01 -0.56 -9.40
C GLY A 131 -15.15 -0.94 -8.46
N SER A 132 -14.80 -1.55 -7.33
CA SER A 132 -15.68 -2.16 -6.35
C SER A 132 -16.82 -1.25 -5.87
N PHE A 133 -16.60 0.07 -5.83
CA PHE A 133 -17.59 1.02 -5.33
C PHE A 133 -18.24 1.90 -6.40
N THR A 134 -17.51 2.32 -7.43
CA THR A 134 -18.03 3.24 -8.47
C THR A 134 -18.19 2.59 -9.85
N GLY A 135 -17.66 1.39 -10.05
CA GLY A 135 -17.47 0.77 -11.36
C GLY A 135 -16.22 1.24 -12.10
N ASP A 136 -15.52 2.27 -11.60
CA ASP A 136 -14.29 2.78 -12.21
C ASP A 136 -13.08 1.97 -11.72
N VAL A 137 -12.49 1.21 -12.64
CA VAL A 137 -11.24 0.47 -12.41
C VAL A 137 -10.10 1.45 -12.16
N GLY A 138 -9.38 1.24 -11.07
CA GLY A 138 -8.24 2.05 -10.65
C GLY A 138 -8.59 3.20 -9.71
N GLN A 139 -9.82 3.26 -9.20
CA GLN A 139 -10.20 4.24 -8.17
C GLN A 139 -9.31 4.12 -6.93
N VAL A 140 -9.08 5.25 -6.26
CA VAL A 140 -8.25 5.29 -5.06
C VAL A 140 -9.16 5.33 -3.85
N ILE A 141 -8.96 4.40 -2.92
CA ILE A 141 -9.77 4.26 -1.71
C ILE A 141 -8.89 4.30 -0.47
N GLU A 142 -9.49 4.71 0.65
CA GLU A 142 -8.89 4.59 1.96
C GLU A 142 -9.38 3.32 2.65
N PHE A 143 -8.43 2.54 3.17
CA PHE A 143 -8.66 1.36 3.99
C PHE A 143 -8.23 1.66 5.42
N TRP A 144 -9.17 1.52 6.35
CA TRP A 144 -8.94 1.62 7.78
C TRP A 144 -9.05 0.23 8.39
N HIS A 145 -8.09 -0.14 9.23
CA HIS A 145 -8.07 -1.48 9.82
C HIS A 145 -9.14 -1.69 10.90
N ASP A 146 -9.62 -0.60 11.52
CA ASP A 146 -10.56 -0.60 12.63
C ASP A 146 -11.89 0.13 12.33
N ASP A 147 -12.06 0.59 11.09
CA ASP A 147 -13.25 1.26 10.58
C ASP A 147 -13.67 0.63 9.24
N ASP A 148 -14.96 0.36 9.09
CA ASP A 148 -15.56 -0.28 7.93
C ASP A 148 -15.82 0.71 6.78
N THR A 149 -15.69 2.01 7.02
CA THR A 149 -15.84 3.04 6.00
C THR A 149 -14.73 2.93 4.96
N ARG A 150 -15.09 3.03 3.67
CA ARG A 150 -14.15 3.03 2.54
C ARG A 150 -14.29 4.32 1.75
N HIS A 151 -13.56 5.36 2.17
CA HIS A 151 -13.61 6.65 1.49
C HIS A 151 -13.02 6.53 0.08
N ILE A 152 -13.76 6.97 -0.93
CA ILE A 152 -13.21 7.12 -2.28
C ILE A 152 -12.47 8.46 -2.31
N LEU A 153 -11.16 8.41 -2.54
CA LEU A 153 -10.30 9.58 -2.59
C LEU A 153 -10.25 10.18 -4.00
N ALA A 154 -10.33 9.32 -5.03
CA ALA A 154 -10.33 9.73 -6.43
C ALA A 154 -10.90 8.65 -7.35
N PRO A 155 -11.43 9.01 -8.53
CA PRO A 155 -11.95 8.04 -9.50
C PRO A 155 -10.86 7.25 -10.23
N SER A 156 -9.59 7.67 -10.13
CA SER A 156 -8.45 6.91 -10.64
C SER A 156 -7.16 7.33 -9.92
N LEU A 157 -6.13 6.48 -9.95
CA LEU A 157 -4.79 6.86 -9.47
C LEU A 157 -4.22 8.06 -10.24
N THR A 158 -4.56 8.22 -11.52
CA THR A 158 -4.18 9.40 -12.31
C THR A 158 -4.78 10.68 -11.72
N ALA A 159 -6.09 10.67 -11.47
CA ALA A 159 -6.80 11.82 -10.90
C ALA A 159 -6.32 12.13 -9.47
N TRP A 160 -6.01 11.09 -8.68
CA TRP A 160 -5.44 11.25 -7.35
C TRP A 160 -4.09 11.98 -7.40
N LEU A 161 -3.18 11.52 -8.26
CA LEU A 161 -1.84 12.11 -8.39
C LEU A 161 -1.90 13.54 -8.95
N GLU A 162 -2.78 13.80 -9.92
CA GLU A 162 -2.99 15.15 -10.45
C GLU A 162 -3.45 16.11 -9.36
N ASN A 163 -4.46 15.75 -8.57
CA ASN A 163 -4.95 16.56 -7.46
C ASN A 163 -3.87 16.79 -6.39
N PHE A 164 -3.11 15.75 -6.06
CA PHE A 164 -1.99 15.87 -5.12
C PHE A 164 -0.95 16.88 -5.63
N LEU A 165 -0.55 16.77 -6.91
CA LEU A 165 0.40 17.68 -7.54
C LEU A 165 -0.10 19.12 -7.60
N ASP A 166 -1.37 19.33 -7.94
CA ASP A 166 -1.96 20.67 -7.96
C ASP A 166 -1.89 21.31 -6.57
N GLY A 167 -2.13 20.53 -5.51
CA GLY A 167 -1.94 20.98 -4.13
C GLY A 167 -0.50 21.29 -3.78
N LEU A 168 0.46 20.45 -4.20
CA LEU A 168 1.89 20.71 -4.01
C LEU A 168 2.34 22.01 -4.70
N GLU A 169 1.88 22.23 -5.92
CA GLU A 169 2.23 23.42 -6.73
C GLU A 169 1.54 24.69 -6.22
N ALA A 170 0.35 24.57 -5.63
CA ALA A 170 -0.35 25.66 -4.95
C ALA A 170 0.20 25.99 -3.55
N GLY A 171 1.16 25.21 -3.04
CA GLY A 171 1.74 25.41 -1.71
C GLY A 171 0.82 24.96 -0.57
N CYS A 172 -0.12 24.06 -0.84
CA CYS A 172 -1.08 23.56 0.14
C CYS A 172 -0.46 22.58 1.15
N TRP A 173 0.76 22.11 0.94
CA TRP A 173 1.36 21.02 1.74
C TRP A 173 2.63 21.47 2.45
N LYS A 174 2.78 21.12 3.73
CA LYS A 174 3.96 21.41 4.54
C LYS A 174 4.20 20.30 5.57
N LEU A 175 5.44 20.18 6.03
CA LEU A 175 5.72 19.39 7.23
C LEU A 175 5.13 20.11 8.44
N ASP A 176 4.30 19.41 9.20
CA ASP A 176 3.78 19.88 10.47
C ASP A 176 4.80 19.68 11.61
N LYS A 177 4.43 20.09 12.82
CA LYS A 177 5.28 19.98 14.02
C LYS A 177 5.57 18.53 14.44
N ASP A 178 4.74 17.58 13.98
CA ASP A 178 4.82 16.17 14.30
C ASP A 178 5.55 15.39 13.18
N GLY A 179 6.02 16.10 12.14
CA GLY A 179 6.77 15.53 11.01
C GLY A 179 5.88 14.96 9.90
N ASN A 180 4.56 15.16 9.96
CA ASN A 180 3.65 14.72 8.90
C ASN A 180 3.70 15.71 7.74
N PHE A 181 3.67 15.21 6.52
CA PHE A 181 3.57 16.05 5.34
C PHE A 181 2.10 16.30 5.01
N ALA A 182 1.49 17.25 5.72
CA ALA A 182 0.05 17.46 5.75
C ALA A 182 -0.38 18.73 4.99
N GLU A 183 -1.67 18.80 4.69
CA GLU A 183 -2.27 20.04 4.20
C GLU A 183 -2.14 21.16 5.24
N ALA A 184 -1.79 22.35 4.78
CA ALA A 184 -1.67 23.53 5.62
C ALA A 184 -3.06 24.00 6.06
N ASP A 185 -3.21 24.38 7.34
CA ASP A 185 -4.47 24.91 7.89
C ASP A 185 -5.05 26.10 7.09
N ASP A 186 -4.19 26.83 6.37
CA ASP A 186 -4.49 27.99 5.54
C ASP A 186 -4.42 27.71 4.02
N ALA A 187 -4.42 26.44 3.63
CA ALA A 187 -4.34 26.04 2.23
C ALA A 187 -5.51 26.61 1.40
N PRO A 188 -5.25 27.13 0.19
CA PRO A 188 -6.31 27.52 -0.72
C PRO A 188 -7.17 26.29 -1.08
N ALA A 189 -8.49 26.49 -1.15
CA ALA A 189 -9.40 25.43 -1.57
C ALA A 189 -9.07 24.96 -2.99
N LEU A 190 -8.57 23.74 -3.12
CA LEU A 190 -8.38 23.11 -4.43
C LEU A 190 -9.75 22.70 -4.99
N PRO A 191 -9.93 22.74 -6.32
CA PRO A 191 -11.13 22.19 -6.94
C PRO A 191 -11.24 20.71 -6.56
N ILE A 192 -12.32 20.35 -5.87
CA ILE A 192 -12.62 18.95 -5.55
C ILE A 192 -12.78 18.23 -6.90
N ILE A 193 -11.77 17.47 -7.31
CA ILE A 193 -11.90 16.52 -8.42
C ILE A 193 -12.80 15.40 -7.87
N THR A 194 -14.09 15.57 -8.11
CA THR A 194 -15.22 14.76 -7.66
C THR A 194 -14.86 13.35 -7.22
N GLY A 195 -15.14 13.03 -5.96
CA GLY A 195 -14.92 11.70 -5.42
C GLY A 195 -15.11 11.53 -3.91
N SER A 196 -15.08 12.60 -3.09
CA SER A 196 -15.43 12.49 -1.67
C SER A 196 -16.95 12.31 -1.49
N ALA A 197 -17.48 11.25 -2.09
CA ALA A 197 -18.66 10.60 -1.60
C ALA A 197 -18.18 9.74 -0.43
N LYS A 198 -18.76 9.96 0.76
CA LYS A 198 -18.91 8.84 1.67
C LYS A 198 -19.79 7.83 0.92
N THR A 199 -19.21 6.71 0.51
CA THR A 199 -20.02 5.51 0.33
C THR A 199 -20.80 5.32 1.64
N PRO A 200 -22.08 4.93 1.58
CA PRO A 200 -22.73 4.43 2.78
C PRO A 200 -21.81 3.35 3.38
N PRO A 201 -21.72 3.22 4.72
CA PRO A 201 -21.12 2.02 5.29
C PRO A 201 -21.67 0.83 4.53
N LEU A 202 -20.80 -0.09 4.08
CA LEU A 202 -21.28 -1.36 3.56
C LEU A 202 -22.22 -1.90 4.64
N GLU A 203 -23.53 -2.01 4.35
CA GLU A 203 -24.52 -2.26 5.39
C GLU A 203 -24.09 -3.48 6.22
N SER A 204 -23.77 -3.23 7.49
CA SER A 204 -23.52 -4.17 8.58
C SER A 204 -22.10 -4.54 9.02
N MET A 205 -21.04 -3.99 8.42
CA MET A 205 -19.69 -3.72 8.97
C MET A 205 -19.40 -3.94 10.47
N LYS A 206 -19.43 -5.15 11.03
CA LYS A 206 -18.99 -5.34 12.43
C LYS A 206 -17.46 -5.30 12.48
N LYS A 207 -16.92 -4.35 13.27
CA LYS A 207 -15.48 -4.24 13.55
C LYS A 207 -14.87 -5.63 13.81
N PRO A 208 -13.70 -5.95 13.22
CA PRO A 208 -13.00 -7.18 13.55
C PRO A 208 -12.83 -7.24 15.07
N LYS A 209 -13.15 -8.38 15.68
CA LYS A 209 -12.90 -8.56 17.11
C LYS A 209 -11.41 -8.31 17.34
N PRO A 210 -11.03 -7.50 18.34
CA PRO A 210 -9.63 -7.36 18.69
C PRO A 210 -9.08 -8.77 18.89
N ARG A 211 -7.92 -9.06 18.27
CA ARG A 211 -7.23 -10.33 18.43
C ARG A 211 -7.36 -10.74 19.90
N LYS A 212 -8.09 -11.82 20.21
CA LYS A 212 -7.66 -12.63 21.35
C LYS A 212 -6.24 -12.99 20.95
N LYS A 213 -5.24 -12.58 21.74
CA LYS A 213 -3.85 -13.00 21.52
C LYS A 213 -3.92 -14.44 21.04
N PRO A 214 -3.45 -14.77 19.83
CA PRO A 214 -3.55 -16.13 19.36
C PRO A 214 -2.96 -16.98 20.47
N GLU A 215 -3.70 -18.00 20.94
CA GLU A 215 -3.01 -19.11 21.57
C GLU A 215 -2.04 -19.57 20.49
N PHE A 216 -0.78 -19.18 20.63
CA PHE A 216 0.28 -19.51 19.70
C PHE A 216 0.33 -21.03 19.60
N ARG A 217 -0.38 -21.61 18.63
CA ARG A 217 -0.33 -23.04 18.36
C ARG A 217 0.77 -23.29 17.34
N HIS A 218 2.02 -23.03 17.76
CA HIS A 218 3.24 -23.46 17.08
C HIS A 218 3.51 -24.95 17.34
N HIS A 219 2.54 -25.81 17.05
CA HIS A 219 2.68 -27.22 17.42
C HIS A 219 3.50 -28.04 16.40
N ALA A 220 3.62 -27.55 15.17
CA ALA A 220 4.28 -28.28 14.08
C ALA A 220 5.66 -27.68 13.71
N ASP A 221 5.85 -26.36 13.82
CA ASP A 221 7.12 -25.69 13.52
C ASP A 221 8.26 -26.20 14.41
N ALA A 222 7.88 -26.56 15.62
CA ALA A 222 8.72 -27.15 16.65
C ALA A 222 9.06 -28.63 16.37
N GLU A 223 8.13 -29.42 15.82
CA GLU A 223 8.41 -30.80 15.40
C GLU A 223 9.28 -30.85 14.14
N ALA A 224 9.17 -29.83 13.28
CA ALA A 224 9.76 -29.81 11.94
C ALA A 224 11.24 -29.47 11.95
N ILE A 225 11.67 -28.51 12.78
CA ILE A 225 13.11 -28.24 12.94
C ILE A 225 13.75 -29.47 13.59
N ALA A 226 13.06 -30.14 14.53
CA ALA A 226 13.57 -31.30 15.30
C ALA A 226 13.81 -32.57 14.49
N ASN A 227 13.23 -32.70 13.30
CA ASN A 227 13.47 -33.86 12.44
C ASN A 227 14.38 -33.54 11.24
N SER A 228 14.94 -32.33 11.17
CA SER A 228 15.78 -31.90 10.05
C SER A 228 17.21 -32.47 10.16
N PRO A 229 17.73 -33.13 9.12
CA PRO A 229 19.16 -33.45 8.99
C PRO A 229 19.99 -32.27 8.43
N GLU A 230 19.34 -31.16 8.07
CA GLU A 230 19.93 -29.95 7.49
C GLU A 230 20.21 -28.87 8.55
N SER A 231 19.66 -29.03 9.76
CA SER A 231 20.12 -28.29 10.93
C SER A 231 21.62 -28.47 11.16
N ALA A 232 22.19 -29.59 10.68
CA ALA A 232 23.60 -29.90 10.78
C ALA A 232 24.53 -28.88 10.08
N ASN A 233 24.03 -28.03 9.16
CA ASN A 233 24.85 -27.05 8.43
C ASN A 233 24.16 -25.68 8.23
N LEU A 234 23.16 -25.34 9.04
CA LEU A 234 22.42 -24.10 8.91
C LEU A 234 23.25 -22.91 9.47
N GLU A 235 23.56 -21.89 8.67
CA GLU A 235 24.42 -20.76 9.12
C GLU A 235 23.65 -19.51 9.55
N VAL A 236 22.49 -19.19 8.96
CA VAL A 236 21.66 -18.05 9.38
C VAL A 236 20.17 -18.40 9.24
N LEU A 237 19.42 -18.19 10.32
CA LEU A 237 17.96 -18.19 10.33
C LEU A 237 17.48 -16.82 10.80
N ASP A 238 16.90 -16.06 9.89
CA ASP A 238 16.28 -14.76 10.18
C ASP A 238 14.76 -14.93 10.32
N LEU A 239 14.24 -14.48 11.46
CA LEU A 239 12.87 -14.70 11.90
C LEU A 239 12.06 -13.40 12.02
N ASP A 240 12.62 -12.26 11.60
CA ASP A 240 12.11 -10.90 11.76
C ASP A 240 10.69 -10.78 12.36
N TRP A 241 10.67 -10.44 13.65
CA TRP A 241 9.48 -10.22 14.49
C TRP A 241 8.57 -11.44 14.77
N LYS A 242 9.03 -12.67 14.52
CA LYS A 242 8.40 -13.90 15.03
C LYS A 242 9.18 -14.49 16.20
N GLU A 243 8.48 -14.84 17.28
CA GLU A 243 9.06 -15.62 18.38
C GLU A 243 8.94 -17.13 18.08
N ILE A 244 10.07 -17.85 18.11
CA ILE A 244 10.06 -19.33 18.03
C ILE A 244 9.76 -19.93 19.40
N GLY A 245 8.87 -20.92 19.41
CA GLY A 245 8.59 -21.70 20.62
C GLY A 245 9.79 -22.56 21.02
N PRO A 246 9.89 -22.99 22.31
CA PRO A 246 11.00 -23.79 22.82
C PRO A 246 11.46 -24.99 21.96
N PRO A 247 10.57 -25.77 21.28
CA PRO A 247 11.03 -26.91 20.49
C PRO A 247 11.56 -26.53 19.08
N GLY A 248 11.24 -25.34 18.56
CA GLY A 248 11.90 -24.82 17.36
C GLY A 248 13.31 -24.30 17.65
N ALA A 249 13.53 -23.76 18.86
CA ALA A 249 14.85 -23.31 19.32
C ALA A 249 15.81 -24.49 19.55
N GLU A 250 15.33 -25.62 20.09
CA GLU A 250 16.15 -26.81 20.37
C GLU A 250 16.73 -27.48 19.12
N ALA A 251 16.11 -27.25 17.96
CA ALA A 251 16.47 -27.95 16.75
C ALA A 251 17.30 -27.13 15.75
N LEU A 252 17.60 -25.88 16.09
CA LEU A 252 18.52 -24.98 15.37
C LEU A 252 19.92 -24.93 16.01
N ALA A 253 20.10 -25.56 17.18
CA ALA A 253 21.37 -25.66 17.89
C ALA A 253 22.16 -26.91 17.47
#